data_AF-A0A8H7BCV0-F1
#
_entry.id   AF-A0A8H7BCV0-F1
#
_cell.length_a   1.000
_cell.length_b   1.000
_cell.length_c   1.000
_cell.angle_alpha   90.00
_cell.angle_beta   90.00
_cell.angle_gamma   90.00
#
_symmetry.space_group_name_H-M   'P 1'
#
loop_
_entity.id
_entity.type
_entity.pdbx_description
1 polymer ?
#
loop_
_entity_poly.entity_id
_entity_poly.type
_entity_poly.pdbx_seq_one_letter_code
_entity_poly.pdbx_strand_id
1 'polypeptide(L)'
;MLSNRIVHFMRQELWWECRESLTCECRLENHTATKHIFDMGQIARMNEFSSFDEIEGNWEHLVRIYTKKSLTYPSDIFPALQGIAKLVSPSMGRYLAGHWESTLTQSLCWHAMKTAQRKLREWRAPSWSWAAAQGEVIWPLYERGRKTQTCANILGAMTRPKGDDPMGEISYGVIYLKGRYLVGQIQDARTSDDHLPSSLTLKGSRPCISPKSFTCYPIWDSAHHEEGAQIVALKILETASMSSCGRKTSVEQYWLILRAIKGVQGKYMRIGIMDESGSENIGTRLRDLNALYEEESVEMDFKIV
;
A
#
# COMPACT_ATOMS: atom_id res chain seq x y z
N MET A 1 1.09 26.87 4.08
CA MET A 1 2.05 26.93 5.22
C MET A 1 1.49 26.05 6.32
N LEU A 2 2.32 25.23 6.96
CA LEU A 2 1.92 24.50 8.18
C LEU A 2 1.92 25.48 9.36
N SER A 3 1.04 25.25 10.34
CA SER A 3 0.99 26.08 11.55
C SER A 3 2.28 25.89 12.35
N ASN A 4 2.90 27.00 12.76
CA ASN A 4 4.10 26.96 13.62
C ASN A 4 3.78 26.70 15.10
N ARG A 5 2.50 26.64 15.44
CA ARG A 5 1.95 26.52 16.79
C ARG A 5 0.69 25.67 16.73
N ILE A 6 0.66 24.56 17.45
CA ILE A 6 -0.41 23.57 17.39
C ILE A 6 -0.90 23.26 18.79
N VAL A 7 -2.22 23.25 18.96
CA VAL A 7 -2.88 22.70 20.14
C VAL A 7 -3.39 21.32 19.77
N HIS A 8 -2.92 20.28 20.45
CA HIS A 8 -3.48 18.94 20.35
C HIS A 8 -4.54 18.74 21.44
N PHE A 9 -5.75 18.39 21.02
CA PHE A 9 -6.83 18.02 21.92
C PHE A 9 -6.80 16.50 22.14
N MET A 10 -6.19 16.07 23.25
CA MET A 10 -6.12 14.65 23.61
C MET A 10 -7.28 14.27 24.53
N ARG A 11 -7.50 12.96 24.73
CA ARG A 11 -8.61 12.45 25.57
C ARG A 11 -8.57 12.93 27.02
N GLN A 12 -7.37 13.23 27.54
CA GLN A 12 -7.15 13.49 28.97
C GLN A 12 -6.63 14.90 29.26
N GLU A 13 -6.07 15.61 28.27
CA GLU A 13 -5.46 16.92 28.46
C GLU A 13 -5.20 17.62 27.13
N LEU A 14 -4.94 18.93 27.19
CA LEU A 14 -4.44 19.69 26.06
C LEU A 14 -2.91 19.63 26.00
N TRP A 15 -2.39 19.54 24.79
CA TRP A 15 -0.97 19.66 24.51
C TRP A 15 -0.74 20.86 23.60
N TRP A 16 0.32 21.60 23.86
CA TRP A 16 0.78 22.70 23.03
C TRP A 16 2.14 22.36 22.44
N GLU A 17 2.30 22.60 21.15
CA GLU A 17 3.54 22.38 20.44
C GLU A 17 3.90 23.61 19.60
N CYS A 18 5.18 23.99 19.65
CA CYS A 18 5.79 24.92 18.71
C CYS A 18 7.19 24.41 18.32
N ARG A 19 7.92 25.19 17.51
CA ARG A 19 9.28 24.82 17.05
C ARG A 19 10.32 24.68 18.17
N GLU A 20 10.03 25.17 19.36
CA GLU A 20 10.98 25.23 20.49
C GLU A 20 10.56 24.36 21.67
N SER A 21 9.29 23.96 21.76
CA SER A 21 8.76 23.34 22.97
C SER A 21 7.50 22.51 22.69
N LEU A 22 7.34 21.44 23.47
CA LEU A 22 6.14 20.62 23.57
C LEU A 22 5.74 20.58 25.05
N THR A 23 4.57 21.09 25.39
CA THR A 23 4.10 21.21 26.78
C THR A 23 2.68 20.63 26.92
N CYS A 24 2.39 19.90 27.98
CA CYS A 24 1.03 19.51 28.35
C CYS A 24 0.42 20.48 29.36
N GLU A 25 -0.91 20.47 29.48
CA GLU A 25 -1.66 21.12 30.57
C GLU A 25 -1.14 20.71 31.96
N CYS A 26 -0.68 19.45 32.08
CA CYS A 26 -0.12 18.88 33.30
C CYS A 26 1.27 19.40 33.71
N ARG A 27 1.98 20.07 32.80
CA ARG A 27 3.35 20.63 32.96
C ARG A 27 4.43 19.64 33.42
N LEU A 28 4.24 18.33 33.24
CA LEU A 28 5.26 17.34 33.57
C LEU A 28 6.25 17.19 32.40
N GLU A 29 7.55 17.23 32.69
CA GLU A 29 8.61 17.24 31.67
C GLU A 29 8.86 15.88 30.99
N ASN A 30 8.36 14.77 31.56
CA ASN A 30 8.75 13.41 31.17
C ASN A 30 7.56 12.47 30.85
N HIS A 31 6.70 12.85 29.90
CA HIS A 31 5.76 11.89 29.33
C HIS A 31 6.46 10.96 28.35
N THR A 32 6.74 9.73 28.78
CA THR A 32 7.26 8.67 27.91
C THR A 32 6.23 8.21 26.87
N ALA A 33 4.94 8.38 27.13
CA ALA A 33 3.84 7.95 26.27
C ALA A 33 3.63 8.83 25.02
N THR A 34 4.28 10.01 24.93
CA THR A 34 3.99 11.02 23.90
C THR A 34 5.03 11.18 22.80
N LYS A 35 6.14 10.42 22.84
CA LYS A 35 7.12 10.34 21.74
C LYS A 35 6.52 9.96 20.37
N HIS A 36 5.27 9.49 20.34
CA HIS A 36 4.62 8.95 19.14
C HIS A 36 3.37 9.70 18.66
N ILE A 37 2.88 10.72 19.38
CA ILE A 37 1.61 11.38 18.99
C ILE A 37 1.79 12.15 17.70
N PHE A 38 2.91 12.86 17.60
CA PHE A 38 3.54 13.23 16.35
C PHE A 38 5.03 13.38 16.64
N ASP A 39 5.89 12.62 15.97
CA ASP A 39 7.27 13.07 15.85
C ASP A 39 7.28 14.20 14.81
N MET A 40 6.63 15.32 15.14
CA MET A 40 6.60 16.53 14.30
C MET A 40 8.00 17.13 14.17
N GLY A 41 8.95 16.72 15.04
CA GLY A 41 10.38 16.89 14.80
C GLY A 41 10.85 16.19 13.53
N GLN A 42 10.31 15.02 13.18
CA GLN A 42 10.57 14.36 11.89
C GLN A 42 9.85 15.04 10.72
N ILE A 43 8.63 15.55 10.91
CA ILE A 43 7.89 16.30 9.86
C ILE A 43 8.57 17.66 9.56
N ALA A 44 8.99 18.38 10.61
CA ALA A 44 9.73 19.64 10.51
C ALA A 44 11.12 19.48 9.89
N ARG A 45 11.69 18.26 9.95
CA ARG A 45 12.98 17.88 9.34
C ARG A 45 12.84 17.12 8.03
N MET A 46 11.67 17.14 7.38
CA MET A 46 11.48 16.53 6.05
C MET A 46 12.43 17.09 4.97
N ASN A 47 12.90 18.32 5.17
CA ASN A 47 13.95 18.96 4.35
C ASN A 47 15.39 18.64 4.79
N GLU A 48 15.59 18.00 5.94
CA GLU A 48 16.91 17.66 6.52
C GLU A 48 17.21 16.15 6.46
N PHE A 49 16.29 15.32 5.96
CA PHE A 49 16.56 13.90 5.75
C PHE A 49 17.60 13.71 4.65
N SER A 50 18.57 12.86 4.96
CA SER A 50 19.77 12.64 4.15
C SER A 50 19.60 11.51 3.12
N SER A 51 18.59 10.65 3.24
CA SER A 51 18.42 9.49 2.35
C SER A 51 16.98 9.25 1.90
N PHE A 52 16.83 8.65 0.72
CA PHE A 52 15.53 8.29 0.12
C PHE A 52 14.71 7.34 1.01
N ASP A 53 15.34 6.31 1.55
CA ASP A 53 14.69 5.28 2.37
C ASP A 53 14.11 5.87 3.67
N GLU A 54 14.78 6.86 4.25
CA GLU A 54 14.28 7.57 5.44
C GLU A 54 13.03 8.40 5.10
N ILE A 55 13.04 9.10 3.97
CA ILE A 55 11.89 9.92 3.52
C ILE A 55 10.68 9.03 3.22
N GLU A 56 10.89 7.93 2.49
CA GLU A 56 9.83 6.97 2.17
C GLU A 56 9.24 6.36 3.44
N GLY A 57 10.09 5.81 4.31
CA GLY A 57 9.65 5.17 5.54
C GLY A 57 8.85 6.09 6.45
N ASN A 58 9.26 7.36 6.54
CA ASN A 58 8.56 8.38 7.32
C ASN A 58 7.23 8.80 6.67
N TRP A 59 7.18 8.94 5.35
CA TRP A 59 5.94 9.27 4.63
C TRP A 59 4.87 8.21 4.84
N GLU A 60 5.23 6.95 4.64
CA GLU A 60 4.27 5.86 4.75
C GLU A 60 3.86 5.60 6.22
N HIS A 61 4.78 5.79 7.19
CA HIS A 61 4.45 5.78 8.62
C HIS A 61 3.40 6.86 8.97
N LEU A 62 3.59 8.07 8.43
CA LEU A 62 2.66 9.17 8.58
C LEU A 62 1.29 8.83 7.97
N VAL A 63 1.26 8.25 6.77
CA VAL A 63 0.01 7.79 6.13
C VAL A 63 -0.68 6.72 6.98
N ARG A 64 0.06 5.77 7.57
CA ARG A 64 -0.51 4.78 8.49
C ARG A 64 -1.21 5.42 9.69
N ILE A 65 -0.54 6.35 10.37
CA ILE A 65 -1.12 7.06 11.53
C ILE A 65 -2.35 7.86 11.10
N TYR A 66 -2.28 8.53 9.95
CA TYR A 66 -3.36 9.35 9.43
C TYR A 66 -4.60 8.54 9.05
N THR A 67 -4.42 7.46 8.29
CA THR A 67 -5.51 6.58 7.81
C THR A 67 -6.17 5.77 8.93
N LYS A 68 -5.48 5.56 10.06
CA LYS A 68 -6.05 5.02 11.29
C LYS A 68 -7.11 5.95 11.91
N LYS A 69 -7.11 7.24 11.58
CA LYS A 69 -8.10 8.21 12.09
C LYS A 69 -9.40 8.13 11.28
N SER A 70 -10.51 8.40 11.95
CA SER A 70 -11.81 8.52 11.30
C SER A 70 -12.00 9.93 10.73
N LEU A 71 -11.90 10.08 9.41
CA LEU A 71 -12.23 11.34 8.74
C LEU A 71 -13.74 11.62 8.80
N THR A 72 -14.08 12.86 9.12
CA THR A 72 -15.47 13.34 9.05
C THR A 72 -15.91 13.50 7.61
N TYR A 73 -15.06 14.12 6.77
CA TYR A 73 -15.27 14.27 5.34
C TYR A 73 -14.27 13.39 4.59
N PRO A 74 -14.72 12.33 3.88
CA PRO A 74 -13.83 11.46 3.16
C PRO A 74 -12.94 12.20 2.15
N SER A 75 -13.46 13.22 1.47
CA SER A 75 -12.74 14.06 0.48
C SER A 75 -11.45 14.70 1.01
N ASP A 76 -11.33 14.88 2.32
CA ASP A 76 -10.18 15.55 2.95
C ASP A 76 -8.92 14.66 3.02
N ILE A 77 -8.96 13.43 2.49
CA ILE A 77 -7.86 12.45 2.56
C ILE A 77 -6.52 12.99 2.03
N PHE A 78 -6.54 13.75 0.93
CA PHE A 78 -5.34 14.37 0.37
C PHE A 78 -5.16 15.80 0.87
N PRO A 79 -6.20 16.66 0.89
CA PRO A 79 -6.07 18.02 1.43
C PRO A 79 -5.47 18.10 2.83
N ALA A 80 -5.82 17.18 3.73
CA ALA A 80 -5.28 17.19 5.09
C ALA A 80 -3.77 16.91 5.15
N LEU A 81 -3.20 16.23 4.15
CA LEU A 81 -1.77 15.95 4.06
C LEU A 81 -1.03 16.87 3.09
N GLN A 82 -1.72 17.68 2.28
CA GLN A 82 -1.12 18.48 1.20
C GLN A 82 -0.01 19.43 1.71
N GLY A 83 -0.16 19.97 2.92
CA GLY A 83 0.84 20.87 3.52
C GLY A 83 2.14 20.16 3.84
N ILE A 84 2.07 18.89 4.24
CA ILE A 84 3.22 18.03 4.55
C ILE A 84 3.83 17.49 3.27
N ALA A 85 3.00 17.07 2.30
CA ALA A 85 3.47 16.62 0.99
C ALA A 85 4.35 17.68 0.30
N LYS A 86 4.04 18.97 0.45
CA LYS A 86 4.85 20.09 -0.06
C LYS A 86 6.20 20.27 0.63
N LEU A 87 6.41 19.68 1.81
CA LEU A 87 7.68 19.68 2.52
C LEU A 87 8.55 18.46 2.20
N VAL A 88 8.02 17.47 1.50
CA VAL A 88 8.83 16.34 1.04
C VAL A 88 9.88 16.84 0.05
N SER A 89 11.11 16.32 0.17
CA SER A 89 12.20 16.63 -0.74
C SER A 89 11.75 16.55 -2.21
N PRO A 90 12.06 17.55 -3.05
CA PRO A 90 11.81 17.49 -4.49
C PRO A 90 12.44 16.28 -5.19
N SER A 91 13.46 15.67 -4.58
CA SER A 91 14.09 14.45 -5.09
C SER A 91 13.14 13.25 -5.18
N MET A 92 12.02 13.29 -4.44
CA MET A 92 10.98 12.24 -4.49
C MET A 92 10.12 12.27 -5.78
N GLY A 93 10.28 13.31 -6.60
CA GLY A 93 9.58 13.44 -7.87
C GLY A 93 8.11 13.84 -7.73
N ARG A 94 7.27 13.43 -8.69
CA ARG A 94 5.85 13.80 -8.69
C ARG A 94 5.08 13.07 -7.59
N TYR A 95 4.10 13.76 -7.02
CA TYR A 95 3.11 13.16 -6.12
C TYR A 95 1.92 12.64 -6.91
N LEU A 96 1.60 11.37 -6.72
CA LEU A 96 0.65 10.62 -7.53
C LEU A 96 -0.33 9.92 -6.60
N ALA A 97 -1.46 10.57 -6.32
CA ALA A 97 -2.56 10.04 -5.51
C ALA A 97 -2.08 9.40 -4.18
N GLY A 98 -1.22 10.10 -3.43
CA GLY A 98 -0.70 9.59 -2.16
C GLY A 98 0.67 8.91 -2.22
N HIS A 99 1.23 8.73 -3.42
CA HIS A 99 2.49 8.05 -3.66
C HIS A 99 3.54 9.01 -4.24
N TRP A 100 4.82 8.73 -3.98
CA TRP A 100 5.94 9.42 -4.61
C TRP A 100 6.42 8.65 -5.83
N GLU A 101 6.72 9.37 -6.92
CA GLU A 101 7.20 8.78 -8.17
C GLU A 101 8.47 7.96 -7.99
N SER A 102 9.40 8.42 -7.14
CA SER A 102 10.67 7.74 -6.85
C SER A 102 10.50 6.36 -6.22
N THR A 103 9.39 6.13 -5.51
CA THR A 103 9.14 4.88 -4.78
C THR A 103 7.78 4.26 -5.11
N LEU A 104 7.26 4.59 -6.29
CA LEU A 104 5.89 4.22 -6.67
C LEU A 104 5.69 2.70 -6.69
N THR A 105 6.68 1.91 -7.11
CA THR A 105 6.55 0.44 -7.14
C THR A 105 6.45 -0.14 -5.73
N GLN A 106 7.35 0.23 -4.81
CA GLN A 106 7.35 -0.25 -3.43
C GLN A 106 6.10 0.22 -2.69
N SER A 107 5.75 1.50 -2.85
CA SER A 107 4.61 2.10 -2.17
C SER A 107 3.26 1.52 -2.65
N LEU A 108 3.19 0.82 -3.78
CA LEU A 108 2.00 0.05 -4.18
C LEU A 108 1.78 -1.20 -3.32
N CYS A 109 2.75 -1.64 -2.50
CA CYS A 109 2.61 -2.80 -1.63
C CYS A 109 1.71 -2.58 -0.40
N TRP A 110 1.07 -1.42 -0.26
CA TRP A 110 0.16 -1.13 0.86
C TRP A 110 -0.99 -2.11 0.96
N HIS A 111 -1.58 -2.29 2.14
CA HIS A 111 -2.88 -2.95 2.28
C HIS A 111 -3.65 -2.43 3.48
N ALA A 112 -4.97 -2.58 3.44
CA ALA A 112 -5.83 -2.20 4.55
C ALA A 112 -5.77 -3.27 5.66
N MET A 113 -5.80 -2.84 6.92
CA MET A 113 -5.96 -3.75 8.06
C MET A 113 -7.38 -4.31 8.10
N LYS A 114 -7.59 -5.53 8.65
CA LYS A 114 -8.91 -6.20 8.65
C LYS A 114 -10.05 -5.41 9.31
N THR A 115 -9.78 -4.35 10.08
CA THR A 115 -10.80 -3.46 10.67
C THR A 115 -11.28 -2.37 9.70
N ALA A 116 -10.60 -2.20 8.57
CA ALA A 116 -10.85 -1.19 7.53
C ALA A 116 -11.88 -1.71 6.51
N GLN A 117 -13.13 -1.96 6.93
CA GLN A 117 -14.09 -2.76 6.14
C GLN A 117 -15.30 -2.02 5.56
N ARG A 118 -15.34 -0.69 5.64
CA ARG A 118 -16.50 0.04 5.12
C ARG A 118 -16.25 0.52 3.70
N LYS A 119 -17.01 -0.04 2.74
CA LYS A 119 -17.08 0.47 1.36
C LYS A 119 -17.36 1.97 1.36
N LEU A 120 -16.53 2.73 0.64
CA LEU A 120 -16.76 4.15 0.42
C LEU A 120 -18.06 4.36 -0.37
N ARG A 121 -18.86 5.34 0.06
CA ARG A 121 -20.11 5.70 -0.63
C ARG A 121 -19.85 6.48 -1.93
N GLU A 122 -18.75 7.23 -1.96
CA GLU A 122 -18.37 8.12 -3.05
C GLU A 122 -16.93 7.84 -3.48
N TRP A 123 -16.65 8.05 -4.77
CA TRP A 123 -15.30 7.93 -5.29
C TRP A 123 -14.41 9.07 -4.74
N ARG A 124 -13.20 8.72 -4.34
CA ARG A 124 -12.23 9.65 -3.72
C ARG A 124 -10.83 9.55 -4.31
N ALA A 125 -10.44 8.35 -4.71
CA ALA A 125 -9.10 8.04 -5.20
C ALA A 125 -9.17 6.82 -6.13
N PRO A 126 -8.20 6.67 -7.06
CA PRO A 126 -8.11 5.49 -7.91
C PRO A 126 -7.76 4.24 -7.09
N SER A 127 -8.13 3.05 -7.57
CA SER A 127 -8.02 1.81 -6.76
C SER A 127 -6.61 1.42 -6.34
N TRP A 128 -5.58 1.93 -7.03
CA TRP A 128 -4.18 1.69 -6.70
C TRP A 128 -3.65 2.61 -5.59
N SER A 129 -4.37 3.67 -5.26
CA SER A 129 -4.04 4.60 -4.17
C SER A 129 -4.49 4.05 -2.82
N TRP A 130 -3.65 4.17 -1.80
CA TRP A 130 -4.03 3.83 -0.42
C TRP A 130 -5.26 4.62 0.07
N ALA A 131 -5.52 5.79 -0.51
CA ALA A 131 -6.67 6.62 -0.20
C ALA A 131 -7.99 6.05 -0.76
N ALA A 132 -7.97 4.99 -1.57
CA ALA A 132 -9.18 4.28 -1.97
C ALA A 132 -9.74 3.40 -0.83
N ALA A 133 -8.88 2.99 0.11
CA ALA A 133 -9.28 2.21 1.28
C ALA A 133 -9.83 3.08 2.41
N GLN A 134 -10.60 2.46 3.31
CA GLN A 134 -11.17 3.12 4.48
C GLN A 134 -10.67 2.47 5.77
N GLY A 135 -9.69 3.10 6.43
CA GLY A 135 -9.13 2.66 7.70
C GLY A 135 -7.60 2.55 7.61
N GLU A 136 -6.97 2.03 8.67
CA GLU A 136 -5.51 1.94 8.76
C GLU A 136 -4.93 1.11 7.61
N VAL A 137 -4.02 1.73 6.84
CA VAL A 137 -3.22 1.04 5.81
C VAL A 137 -1.81 0.82 6.31
N ILE A 138 -1.20 -0.29 5.90
CA ILE A 138 0.19 -0.63 6.26
C ILE A 138 0.96 -1.07 5.03
N TRP A 139 2.28 -0.95 5.09
CA TRP A 139 3.20 -1.54 4.11
C TRP A 139 3.99 -2.66 4.77
N PRO A 140 4.20 -3.79 4.08
CA PRO A 140 4.93 -4.93 4.62
C PRO A 140 6.47 -4.75 4.57
N LEU A 141 6.99 -3.63 4.06
CA LEU A 141 8.38 -3.48 3.64
C LEU A 141 9.36 -2.86 4.66
N TYR A 142 8.97 -2.67 5.93
CA TYR A 142 9.76 -1.85 6.88
C TYR A 142 10.93 -2.54 7.59
N GLU A 143 11.25 -3.80 7.27
CA GLU A 143 12.36 -4.46 7.95
C GLU A 143 13.72 -4.04 7.37
N ARG A 144 14.50 -3.31 8.17
CA ARG A 144 15.90 -3.00 7.86
C ARG A 144 16.68 -4.28 7.53
N GLY A 145 17.38 -4.28 6.39
CA GLY A 145 18.26 -5.36 5.97
C GLY A 145 17.70 -6.27 4.86
N ARG A 146 16.45 -6.06 4.43
CA ARG A 146 15.90 -6.72 3.25
C ARG A 146 16.35 -6.02 1.97
N LYS A 147 16.79 -6.79 0.98
CA LYS A 147 17.02 -6.29 -0.39
C LYS A 147 15.72 -6.36 -1.17
N THR A 148 15.33 -5.27 -1.82
CA THR A 148 14.13 -5.19 -2.66
C THR A 148 14.51 -5.34 -4.14
N GLN A 149 13.69 -6.04 -4.91
CA GLN A 149 13.78 -6.18 -6.35
C GLN A 149 12.42 -5.91 -6.98
N THR A 150 12.35 -4.87 -7.79
CA THR A 150 11.15 -4.55 -8.58
C THR A 150 10.94 -5.60 -9.67
N CYS A 151 9.71 -6.12 -9.77
CA CYS A 151 9.32 -7.15 -10.74
C CYS A 151 8.33 -6.63 -11.81
N ALA A 152 7.74 -5.44 -11.61
CA ALA A 152 6.89 -4.76 -12.58
C ALA A 152 7.46 -3.39 -12.94
N ASN A 153 7.40 -3.05 -14.23
CA ASN A 153 7.83 -1.76 -14.75
C ASN A 153 6.67 -0.78 -14.75
N ILE A 154 6.91 0.43 -14.25
CA ILE A 154 5.94 1.53 -14.36
C ILE A 154 6.12 2.18 -15.73
N LEU A 155 5.14 2.01 -16.60
CA LEU A 155 5.12 2.64 -17.93
C LEU A 155 4.69 4.11 -17.85
N GLY A 156 3.89 4.44 -16.84
CA GLY A 156 3.47 5.81 -16.58
C GLY A 156 2.36 5.89 -15.54
N ALA A 157 2.22 7.07 -14.93
CA ALA A 157 1.14 7.36 -13.98
C ALA A 157 0.69 8.81 -14.17
N MET A 158 -0.61 9.03 -13.95
CA MET A 158 -1.22 10.34 -14.09
C MET A 158 -2.36 10.50 -13.09
N THR A 159 -2.45 11.68 -12.50
CA THR A 159 -3.57 12.14 -11.68
C THR A 159 -4.12 13.45 -12.25
N ARG A 160 -5.36 13.77 -11.92
CA ARG A 160 -5.94 15.10 -12.19
C ARG A 160 -6.41 15.71 -10.87
N PRO A 161 -5.87 16.86 -10.45
CA PRO A 161 -6.37 17.55 -9.29
C PRO A 161 -7.80 18.05 -9.56
N LYS A 162 -8.60 18.16 -8.50
CA LYS A 162 -9.94 18.75 -8.54
C LYS A 162 -9.89 20.26 -8.32
N GLY A 163 -8.89 20.74 -7.60
CA GLY A 163 -8.60 22.18 -7.39
C GLY A 163 -7.22 22.56 -7.91
N ASP A 164 -6.70 23.70 -7.43
CA ASP A 164 -5.44 24.27 -7.92
C ASP A 164 -4.19 23.56 -7.40
N ASP A 165 -4.32 22.82 -6.29
CA ASP A 165 -3.20 22.15 -5.65
C ASP A 165 -3.01 20.72 -6.19
N PRO A 166 -1.88 20.40 -6.84
CA PRO A 166 -1.62 19.04 -7.33
C PRO A 166 -1.50 18.00 -6.21
N MET A 167 -1.28 18.44 -4.96
CA MET A 167 -1.19 17.58 -3.77
C MET A 167 -2.52 17.42 -3.03
N GLY A 168 -3.56 18.15 -3.46
CA GLY A 168 -4.88 18.18 -2.85
C GLY A 168 -5.83 17.09 -3.36
N GLU A 169 -7.13 17.37 -3.27
CA GLU A 169 -8.17 16.47 -3.77
C GLU A 169 -8.01 16.23 -5.28
N ILE A 170 -8.25 14.99 -5.72
CA ILE A 170 -8.14 14.58 -7.13
C ILE A 170 -9.52 14.19 -7.68
N SER A 171 -9.67 14.30 -9.00
CA SER A 171 -10.87 13.90 -9.75
C SER A 171 -10.64 12.66 -10.61
N TYR A 172 -9.38 12.27 -10.81
CA TYR A 172 -9.00 11.14 -11.65
C TYR A 172 -7.59 10.63 -11.31
N GLY A 173 -7.35 9.34 -11.51
CA GLY A 173 -6.02 8.76 -11.46
C GLY A 173 -5.92 7.48 -12.28
N VAL A 174 -4.74 7.22 -12.83
CA VAL A 174 -4.43 6.00 -13.58
C VAL A 174 -2.95 5.67 -13.48
N ILE A 175 -2.64 4.38 -13.40
CA ILE A 175 -1.28 3.86 -13.51
C ILE A 175 -1.22 2.78 -14.58
N TYR A 176 -0.12 2.77 -15.33
CA TYR A 176 0.21 1.79 -16.35
C TYR A 176 1.38 0.96 -15.85
N LEU A 177 1.15 -0.32 -15.61
CA LEU A 177 2.17 -1.27 -15.17
C LEU A 177 2.39 -2.30 -16.25
N LYS A 178 3.65 -2.71 -16.45
CA LYS A 178 4.01 -3.84 -17.28
C LYS A 178 4.69 -4.88 -16.42
N GLY A 179 4.18 -6.10 -16.43
CA GLY A 179 4.79 -7.15 -15.63
C GLY A 179 4.18 -8.51 -15.88
N ARG A 180 4.78 -9.48 -15.21
CA ARG A 180 4.42 -10.89 -15.25
C ARG A 180 3.23 -11.15 -14.33
N TYR A 181 2.28 -11.94 -14.82
CA TYR A 181 1.02 -12.17 -14.10
C TYR A 181 0.55 -13.62 -14.17
N LEU A 182 -0.40 -13.95 -13.29
CA LEU A 182 -1.17 -15.20 -13.29
C LEU A 182 -2.67 -14.88 -13.32
N VAL A 183 -3.47 -15.79 -13.87
CA VAL A 183 -4.93 -15.64 -13.90
C VAL A 183 -5.54 -16.53 -12.83
N GLY A 184 -6.61 -16.10 -12.18
CA GLY A 184 -7.30 -16.93 -11.21
C GLY A 184 -8.75 -16.55 -10.99
N GLN A 185 -9.33 -17.17 -9.96
CA GLN A 185 -10.69 -16.91 -9.51
C GLN A 185 -10.74 -16.81 -8.00
N ILE A 186 -11.65 -15.97 -7.52
CA ILE A 186 -11.99 -15.85 -6.11
C ILE A 186 -12.83 -17.06 -5.66
N GLN A 187 -12.49 -17.65 -4.52
CA GLN A 187 -13.25 -18.70 -3.86
C GLN A 187 -13.44 -18.39 -2.38
N ASP A 188 -14.69 -18.33 -1.95
CA ASP A 188 -15.08 -18.01 -0.60
C ASP A 188 -14.82 -19.23 0.27
N ALA A 189 -13.96 -19.05 1.27
CA ALA A 189 -13.62 -20.11 2.18
C ALA A 189 -14.80 -20.34 3.12
N ARG A 190 -15.71 -21.26 2.77
CA ARG A 190 -16.68 -21.81 3.72
C ARG A 190 -15.97 -22.75 4.69
N THR A 191 -15.05 -22.23 5.49
CA THR A 191 -14.49 -22.98 6.61
C THR A 191 -15.32 -22.70 7.86
N SER A 192 -15.54 -23.72 8.69
CA SER A 192 -16.22 -23.65 10.00
C SER A 192 -15.53 -22.75 11.04
N ASP A 193 -14.52 -22.01 10.62
CA ASP A 193 -13.62 -21.22 11.43
C ASP A 193 -13.70 -19.79 10.89
N ASP A 194 -14.38 -18.90 11.62
CA ASP A 194 -14.70 -17.50 11.28
C ASP A 194 -13.46 -16.59 11.08
N HIS A 195 -12.27 -17.20 10.98
CA HIS A 195 -10.99 -16.51 11.01
C HIS A 195 -10.21 -16.54 9.67
N LEU A 196 -10.55 -17.44 8.75
CA LEU A 196 -9.85 -17.53 7.47
C LEU A 196 -10.53 -16.65 6.39
N PRO A 197 -9.80 -15.71 5.77
CA PRO A 197 -10.34 -14.89 4.70
C PRO A 197 -10.58 -15.72 3.43
N SER A 198 -11.36 -15.17 2.52
CA SER A 198 -11.59 -15.71 1.18
C SER A 198 -10.28 -16.01 0.46
N SER A 199 -10.27 -17.08 -0.32
CA SER A 199 -9.08 -17.60 -0.99
C SER A 199 -9.09 -17.31 -2.49
N LEU A 200 -7.93 -17.44 -3.12
CA LEU A 200 -7.75 -17.31 -4.56
C LEU A 200 -7.24 -18.62 -5.13
N THR A 201 -7.90 -19.12 -6.17
CA THR A 201 -7.34 -20.19 -7.00
C THR A 201 -6.70 -19.59 -8.24
N LEU A 202 -5.37 -19.60 -8.28
CA LEU A 202 -4.58 -19.15 -9.42
C LEU A 202 -4.32 -20.34 -10.36
N LYS A 203 -4.23 -20.07 -11.67
CA LYS A 203 -4.00 -21.03 -12.74
C LYS A 203 -2.83 -20.56 -13.61
N GLY A 204 -1.91 -21.47 -13.88
CA GLY A 204 -0.94 -21.32 -14.96
C GLY A 204 -1.61 -21.45 -16.33
N SER A 205 -1.11 -20.73 -17.33
CA SER A 205 -1.65 -20.70 -18.69
C SER A 205 -0.60 -21.13 -19.71
N ARG A 206 -0.59 -22.42 -20.06
CA ARG A 206 -0.01 -22.92 -21.31
C ARG A 206 -1.02 -23.76 -22.10
N PRO A 207 -1.06 -23.67 -23.45
CA PRO A 207 -1.98 -24.45 -24.28
C PRO A 207 -1.68 -25.96 -24.31
N CYS A 208 -0.51 -26.39 -23.83
CA CYS A 208 0.04 -27.73 -24.11
C CYS A 208 0.22 -28.63 -22.87
N ILE A 209 -0.10 -28.15 -21.67
CA ILE A 209 -0.01 -28.92 -20.40
C ILE A 209 -1.27 -28.56 -19.59
N SER A 210 -1.85 -29.51 -18.85
CA SER A 210 -2.99 -29.23 -17.97
C SER A 210 -2.67 -28.05 -17.04
N PRO A 211 -3.56 -27.05 -16.90
CA PRO A 211 -3.29 -25.87 -16.07
C PRO A 211 -3.02 -26.30 -14.63
N LYS A 212 -1.80 -26.03 -14.12
CA LYS A 212 -1.49 -26.21 -12.70
C LYS A 212 -2.23 -25.13 -11.91
N SER A 213 -2.95 -25.52 -10.85
CA SER A 213 -3.71 -24.62 -10.00
C SER A 213 -3.33 -24.75 -8.53
N PHE A 214 -3.29 -23.63 -7.81
CA PHE A 214 -2.99 -23.60 -6.38
C PHE A 214 -3.82 -22.51 -5.67
N THR A 215 -3.94 -22.64 -4.34
CA THR A 215 -4.77 -21.77 -3.51
C THR A 215 -3.94 -20.88 -2.59
N CYS A 216 -4.15 -19.56 -2.68
CA CYS A 216 -3.51 -18.55 -1.84
C CYS A 216 -4.52 -17.69 -1.09
N TYR A 217 -4.06 -16.99 -0.04
CA TYR A 217 -4.89 -16.13 0.81
C TYR A 217 -4.44 -14.68 0.65
N PRO A 218 -5.18 -13.85 -0.07
CA PRO A 218 -4.86 -12.44 -0.23
C PRO A 218 -5.34 -11.60 0.95
N ILE A 219 -4.79 -10.39 1.03
CA ILE A 219 -5.26 -9.32 1.88
C ILE A 219 -6.12 -8.39 1.02
N TRP A 220 -7.44 -8.52 1.20
CA TRP A 220 -8.44 -7.79 0.42
C TRP A 220 -8.75 -6.40 0.98
N ASP A 221 -9.08 -5.47 0.09
CA ASP A 221 -9.98 -4.37 0.43
C ASP A 221 -11.43 -4.89 0.25
N SER A 222 -12.13 -5.07 1.37
CA SER A 222 -13.41 -5.81 1.50
C SER A 222 -14.54 -5.38 0.53
N ALA A 223 -14.45 -4.22 -0.11
CA ALA A 223 -15.52 -3.64 -0.93
C ALA A 223 -15.81 -4.36 -2.27
N HIS A 224 -14.93 -5.28 -2.71
CA HIS A 224 -14.94 -5.79 -4.09
C HIS A 224 -14.93 -7.32 -4.22
N HIS A 225 -15.23 -8.03 -3.13
CA HIS A 225 -15.28 -9.49 -3.09
C HIS A 225 -16.56 -10.00 -3.80
N GLU A 226 -16.38 -10.72 -4.92
CA GLU A 226 -17.45 -11.42 -5.63
C GLU A 226 -17.00 -12.86 -5.88
N GLU A 227 -17.77 -13.81 -5.36
CA GLU A 227 -17.45 -15.24 -5.49
C GLU A 227 -17.35 -15.68 -6.96
N GLY A 228 -16.31 -16.44 -7.29
CA GLY A 228 -16.04 -16.92 -8.64
C GLY A 228 -15.54 -15.86 -9.63
N ALA A 229 -15.37 -14.60 -9.21
CA ALA A 229 -14.89 -13.54 -10.10
C ALA A 229 -13.48 -13.84 -10.60
N GLN A 230 -13.26 -13.65 -11.92
CA GLN A 230 -11.94 -13.74 -12.53
C GLN A 230 -11.05 -12.58 -12.09
N ILE A 231 -9.81 -12.90 -11.76
CA ILE A 231 -8.79 -11.96 -11.31
C ILE A 231 -7.46 -12.22 -11.99
N VAL A 232 -6.57 -11.23 -11.89
CA VAL A 232 -5.19 -11.30 -12.33
C VAL A 232 -4.29 -10.99 -11.12
N ALA A 233 -3.29 -11.81 -10.87
CA ALA A 233 -2.25 -11.56 -9.89
C ALA A 233 -0.98 -11.09 -10.61
N LEU A 234 -0.62 -9.81 -10.46
CA LEU A 234 0.56 -9.18 -11.08
C LEU A 234 1.71 -9.11 -10.06
N LYS A 235 2.85 -9.76 -10.34
CA LYS A 235 4.03 -9.69 -9.45
C LYS A 235 4.64 -8.30 -9.52
N ILE A 236 4.73 -7.60 -8.39
CA ILE A 236 5.26 -6.23 -8.35
C ILE A 236 6.62 -6.12 -7.67
N LEU A 237 6.87 -6.90 -6.63
CA LEU A 237 8.06 -6.78 -5.81
C LEU A 237 8.49 -8.14 -5.26
N GLU A 238 9.79 -8.32 -5.13
CA GLU A 238 10.41 -9.38 -4.36
C GLU A 238 11.30 -8.75 -3.29
N THR A 239 11.29 -9.28 -2.08
CA THR A 239 12.23 -8.92 -1.03
C THR A 239 13.01 -10.14 -0.59
N ALA A 240 14.27 -9.94 -0.20
CA ALA A 240 15.09 -11.02 0.32
C ALA A 240 15.80 -10.58 1.58
N SER A 241 15.66 -11.38 2.64
CA SER A 241 16.48 -11.27 3.84
C SER A 241 17.87 -11.85 3.54
N MET A 242 18.90 -11.21 4.07
CA MET A 242 20.28 -11.60 3.84
C MET A 242 20.91 -12.07 5.15
N SER A 243 21.66 -13.18 5.11
CA SER A 243 22.55 -13.56 6.20
C SER A 243 23.70 -12.56 6.32
N SER A 244 24.40 -12.60 7.46
CA SER A 244 25.61 -11.82 7.68
C SER A 244 26.71 -12.07 6.64
N CYS A 245 26.70 -13.24 5.97
CA CYS A 245 27.62 -13.58 4.87
C CYS A 245 27.08 -13.26 3.47
N GLY A 246 25.95 -12.54 3.36
CA GLY A 246 25.41 -12.09 2.08
C GLY A 246 24.66 -13.17 1.28
N ARG A 247 24.20 -14.26 1.91
CA ARG A 247 23.32 -15.26 1.27
C ARG A 247 21.85 -14.91 1.54
N LYS A 248 20.97 -15.10 0.55
CA LYS A 248 19.52 -14.98 0.76
C LYS A 248 19.08 -16.04 1.79
N THR A 249 18.46 -15.63 2.89
CA THR A 249 17.92 -16.51 3.94
C THR A 249 16.43 -16.74 3.80
N SER A 250 15.72 -15.73 3.32
CA SER A 250 14.31 -15.83 2.92
C SER A 250 14.06 -14.95 1.71
N VAL A 251 13.01 -15.30 0.96
CA VAL A 251 12.48 -14.49 -0.13
C VAL A 251 10.99 -14.32 0.13
N GLU A 252 10.50 -13.10 -0.03
CA GLU A 252 9.09 -12.78 0.01
C GLU A 252 8.67 -12.12 -1.30
N GLN A 253 7.46 -12.42 -1.75
CA GLN A 253 6.94 -11.91 -3.02
C GLN A 253 5.62 -11.18 -2.79
N TYR A 254 5.43 -10.10 -3.55
CA TYR A 254 4.27 -9.25 -3.46
C TYR A 254 3.58 -9.16 -4.81
N TRP A 255 2.26 -9.39 -4.80
CA TRP A 255 1.43 -9.49 -5.98
C TRP A 255 0.20 -8.61 -5.85
N LEU A 256 -0.01 -7.71 -6.80
CA LEU A 256 -1.27 -6.96 -6.88
C LEU A 256 -2.36 -7.88 -7.40
N ILE A 257 -3.49 -7.89 -6.69
CA ILE A 257 -4.68 -8.59 -7.15
C ILE A 257 -5.57 -7.60 -7.88
N LEU A 258 -5.75 -7.85 -9.17
CA LEU A 258 -6.44 -6.99 -10.12
C LEU A 258 -7.71 -7.68 -10.63
N ARG A 259 -8.74 -6.87 -10.87
CA ARG A 259 -9.99 -7.31 -11.47
C ARG A 259 -10.31 -6.47 -12.69
N ALA A 260 -10.71 -7.11 -13.78
CA ALA A 260 -11.16 -6.40 -14.96
C ALA A 260 -12.44 -5.62 -14.66
N ILE A 261 -12.52 -4.36 -15.11
CA ILE A 261 -13.72 -3.54 -14.96
C ILE A 261 -14.75 -4.00 -15.99
N LYS A 262 -15.91 -4.46 -15.52
CA LYS A 262 -17.01 -4.94 -16.37
C LYS A 262 -17.39 -3.85 -17.38
N GLY A 263 -17.44 -4.22 -18.66
CA GLY A 263 -17.80 -3.31 -19.75
C GLY A 263 -16.70 -2.34 -20.21
N VAL A 264 -15.48 -2.42 -19.68
CA VAL A 264 -14.37 -1.55 -20.10
C VAL A 264 -13.13 -2.36 -20.45
N GLN A 265 -12.86 -2.47 -21.74
CA GLN A 265 -11.75 -3.27 -22.26
C GLN A 265 -10.39 -2.74 -21.76
N GLY A 266 -9.52 -3.65 -21.31
CA GLY A 266 -8.15 -3.37 -20.92
C GLY A 266 -7.99 -2.52 -19.65
N LYS A 267 -9.07 -2.27 -18.89
CA LYS A 267 -8.98 -1.57 -17.60
C LYS A 267 -9.19 -2.52 -16.44
N TYR A 268 -8.37 -2.30 -15.42
CA TYR A 268 -8.37 -3.07 -14.21
C TYR A 268 -8.58 -2.15 -13.01
N MET A 269 -9.13 -2.72 -11.95
CA MET A 269 -9.10 -2.13 -10.62
C MET A 269 -8.31 -3.04 -9.71
N ARG A 270 -7.51 -2.45 -8.83
CA ARG A 270 -6.89 -3.18 -7.73
C ARG A 270 -7.96 -3.50 -6.70
N ILE A 271 -7.96 -4.74 -6.22
CA ILE A 271 -8.90 -5.22 -5.21
C ILE A 271 -8.20 -5.79 -3.98
N GLY A 272 -6.89 -6.05 -4.05
CA GLY A 272 -6.10 -6.48 -2.91
C GLY A 272 -4.63 -6.63 -3.23
N ILE A 273 -3.90 -7.20 -2.29
CA ILE A 273 -2.52 -7.66 -2.46
C ILE A 273 -2.40 -9.07 -1.90
N MET A 274 -1.44 -9.82 -2.40
CA MET A 274 -1.00 -11.06 -1.80
C MET A 274 0.49 -10.94 -1.50
N ASP A 275 0.86 -11.18 -0.25
CA ASP A 275 2.23 -11.34 0.21
C ASP A 275 2.50 -12.80 0.56
N GLU A 276 3.78 -13.17 0.50
CA GLU A 276 4.22 -14.54 0.65
C GLU A 276 5.49 -14.59 1.50
N SER A 277 5.46 -15.32 2.62
CA SER A 277 6.63 -15.57 3.46
C SER A 277 6.92 -17.07 3.63
N GLY A 278 8.20 -17.43 3.65
CA GLY A 278 8.69 -18.80 3.44
C GLY A 278 8.62 -19.79 4.62
N SER A 279 7.92 -19.51 5.73
CA SER A 279 7.97 -20.37 6.92
C SER A 279 6.65 -21.08 7.24
N GLU A 280 6.65 -22.39 7.00
CA GLU A 280 5.98 -23.47 7.77
C GLU A 280 4.72 -24.18 7.27
N ASN A 281 3.92 -23.68 6.32
CA ASN A 281 2.92 -24.53 5.64
C ASN A 281 2.56 -24.05 4.22
N ILE A 282 3.07 -22.88 3.85
CA ILE A 282 2.83 -22.24 2.55
C ILE A 282 3.88 -22.73 1.53
N GLY A 283 5.08 -23.13 1.98
CA GLY A 283 6.26 -23.41 1.15
C GLY A 283 6.11 -24.40 -0.02
N THR A 284 5.24 -25.41 0.07
CA THR A 284 4.96 -26.32 -1.07
C THR A 284 4.17 -25.61 -2.16
N ARG A 285 3.13 -24.86 -1.79
CA ARG A 285 2.32 -24.04 -2.71
C ARG A 285 3.18 -22.98 -3.43
N LEU A 286 4.23 -22.52 -2.76
CA LEU A 286 5.16 -21.49 -3.24
C LEU A 286 6.19 -21.99 -4.23
N ARG A 287 6.68 -23.22 -4.07
CA ARG A 287 7.51 -23.85 -5.11
C ARG A 287 6.71 -24.03 -6.39
N ASP A 288 5.43 -24.39 -6.27
CA ASP A 288 4.53 -24.52 -7.42
C ASP A 288 4.23 -23.16 -8.07
N LEU A 289 3.96 -22.11 -7.28
CA LEU A 289 3.79 -20.74 -7.78
C LEU A 289 5.06 -20.21 -8.46
N ASN A 290 6.24 -20.40 -7.86
CA ASN A 290 7.50 -19.93 -8.43
C ASN A 290 7.87 -20.68 -9.70
N ALA A 291 7.70 -22.01 -9.72
CA ALA A 291 7.85 -22.79 -10.95
C ALA A 291 6.86 -22.34 -12.02
N LEU A 292 5.59 -22.10 -11.67
CA LEU A 292 4.59 -21.54 -12.58
C LEU A 292 4.98 -20.14 -13.08
N TYR A 293 5.50 -19.28 -12.22
CA TYR A 293 5.93 -17.93 -12.60
C TYR A 293 7.15 -17.96 -13.52
N GLU A 294 8.17 -18.75 -13.19
CA GLU A 294 9.39 -18.88 -14.00
C GLU A 294 9.10 -19.54 -15.35
N GLU A 295 8.19 -20.52 -15.40
CA GLU A 295 7.85 -21.26 -16.62
C GLU A 295 6.75 -20.56 -17.46
N GLU A 296 5.79 -19.85 -16.89
CA GLU A 296 4.53 -19.51 -17.59
C GLU A 296 4.13 -18.04 -17.58
N SER A 297 4.94 -17.15 -17.01
CA SER A 297 4.56 -15.73 -16.98
C SER A 297 4.70 -15.05 -18.35
N VAL A 298 3.58 -14.52 -18.83
CA VAL A 298 3.52 -13.62 -19.98
C VAL A 298 3.59 -12.18 -19.46
N GLU A 299 4.33 -11.31 -20.14
CA GLU A 299 4.38 -9.89 -19.81
C GLU A 299 3.18 -9.18 -20.45
N MET A 300 2.42 -8.42 -19.65
CA MET A 300 1.24 -7.67 -20.12
C MET A 300 1.22 -6.27 -19.52
N ASP A 301 0.60 -5.34 -20.26
CA ASP A 301 0.33 -3.98 -19.82
C ASP A 301 -1.02 -3.91 -19.11
N PHE A 302 -1.01 -3.36 -17.89
CA PHE A 302 -2.17 -3.17 -17.04
C PHE A 302 -2.45 -1.69 -16.86
N LYS A 303 -3.63 -1.25 -17.31
CA LYS A 303 -4.17 0.09 -17.01
C LYS A 303 -5.07 0.00 -15.79
N ILE A 304 -4.55 0.44 -14.65
CA ILE A 304 -5.25 0.39 -13.36
C ILE A 304 -5.83 1.78 -13.05
N VAL A 305 -7.14 1.85 -12.79
CA VAL A 305 -7.88 3.10 -12.52
C VAL A 305 -8.50 3.13 -11.14
#